data_AF-A0A2A2HJB8-F1
#
_entry.id   AF-A0A2A2HJB8-F1
#
_cell.length_a   1.000
_cell.length_b   1.000
_cell.length_c   1.000
_cell.angle_alpha   90.00
_cell.angle_beta   90.00
_cell.angle_gamma   90.00
#
_symmetry.space_group_name_H-M   'P 1'
#
loop_
_entity.id
_entity.type
_entity.pdbx_description
1 polymer ?
#
loop_
_entity_poly.entity_id
_entity_poly.type
_entity_poly.pdbx_seq_one_letter_code
_entity_poly.pdbx_strand_id
1 'polypeptide(L)' 'GKAWPFLDGEGNIYGMFVIEEISQSKSLFFADGAPRKIEFTLKLKRVDDSLSAMFGDLSEQIKGLF' A
#
# COMPACT_ATOMS: atom_id res chain seq x y z
N GLY A 1 2.92 10.63 -6.01
CA GLY A 1 3.13 9.17 -6.01
C GLY A 1 2.02 8.50 -6.78
N LYS A 2 2.23 7.29 -7.30
CA LYS A 2 1.15 6.47 -7.91
C LYS A 2 0.20 6.00 -6.80
N ALA A 3 -1.10 5.95 -7.13
CA ALA A 3 -2.11 5.41 -6.23
C ALA A 3 -2.16 3.88 -6.33
N TRP A 4 -2.40 3.22 -5.21
CA TRP A 4 -2.45 1.75 -5.12
C TRP A 4 -3.73 1.29 -4.43
N PRO A 5 -4.28 0.13 -4.83
CA PRO A 5 -5.44 -0.43 -4.14
C PRO A 5 -5.03 -0.81 -2.71
N PHE A 6 -5.81 -0.36 -1.73
CA PHE A 6 -5.67 -0.82 -0.36
C PHE A 6 -6.64 -1.96 -0.12
N LEU A 7 -6.09 -3.15 0.14
CA LEU A 7 -6.83 -4.38 0.39
C LEU A 7 -6.34 -5.09 1.65
N ASP A 8 -7.25 -5.74 2.36
CA ASP A 8 -6.92 -6.58 3.52
C ASP A 8 -6.71 -8.05 3.13
N GLY A 9 -6.33 -8.86 4.13
CA GLY A 9 -6.15 -10.31 3.96
C GLY A 9 -7.46 -11.09 3.79
N GLU A 10 -8.62 -10.44 3.92
CA GLU A 10 -9.94 -11.04 3.72
C GLU A 10 -10.48 -10.79 2.29
N GLY A 11 -9.81 -9.92 1.52
CA GLY A 11 -10.15 -9.60 0.14
C GLY A 11 -11.01 -8.35 -0.02
N ASN A 12 -11.21 -7.56 1.04
CA ASN A 12 -11.93 -6.29 0.94
C ASN A 12 -11.05 -5.23 0.28
N ILE A 13 -11.60 -4.48 -0.69
CA ILE A 13 -10.92 -3.34 -1.32
C ILE A 13 -11.50 -2.04 -0.75
N TYR A 14 -10.66 -1.25 -0.10
CA TYR A 14 -11.09 -0.02 0.60
C TYR A 14 -11.05 1.25 -0.26
N GLY A 15 -10.29 1.25 -1.34
CA GLY A 15 -10.06 2.44 -2.18
C GLY A 15 -8.67 2.47 -2.80
N MET A 16 -8.38 3.56 -3.50
CA MET A 16 -7.04 3.86 -4.00
C MET A 16 -6.38 4.86 -3.08
N PHE A 17 -5.17 4.55 -2.63
CA PHE A 17 -4.43 5.38 -1.69
C PHE A 17 -3.07 5.76 -2.23
N VAL A 18 -2.64 6.97 -1.91
CA VAL A 18 -1.24 7.38 -2.01
C VAL A 18 -0.64 7.42 -0.61
N ILE A 19 0.63 7.04 -0.52
CA ILE A 19 1.41 7.21 0.70
C ILE A 19 1.88 8.67 0.75
N GLU A 20 1.45 9.40 1.77
CA GLU A 20 1.93 10.77 2.03
C GLU A 20 3.19 10.76 2.88
N GLU A 21 3.29 9.83 3.83
CA GLU A 21 4.41 9.77 4.76
C GLU A 21 4.69 8.33 5.20
N ILE A 22 5.97 8.02 5.39
CA ILE A 22 6.45 6.80 6.04
C ILE A 22 7.40 7.22 7.15
N SER A 23 7.05 6.89 8.39
CA SER A 23 7.96 6.95 9.53
C SER A 23 8.29 5.54 9.96
N GLN A 24 9.57 5.21 10.17
CA GLN A 24 9.99 3.88 10.59
C GLN A 24 11.11 3.94 11.62
N SER A 25 11.07 3.02 12.56
CA SER A 25 12.11 2.76 13.55
C SER A 25 12.55 1.31 13.49
N LYS A 26 13.87 1.12 13.46
CA LYS A 26 14.50 -0.20 13.38
C LYS A 26 15.10 -0.55 14.74
N SER A 27 14.82 -1.75 15.23
CA SER A 27 15.32 -2.22 16.52
C SER A 27 15.64 -3.72 16.49
N LEU A 28 16.28 -4.19 17.57
CA LEU A 28 16.70 -5.59 17.74
C LEU A 28 17.57 -6.07 16.57
N PHE A 29 18.80 -5.60 16.49
CA PHE A 29 19.68 -5.94 15.36
C PHE A 29 20.34 -7.31 15.53
N PHE A 30 20.48 -8.05 14.43
CA PHE A 30 21.41 -9.17 14.32
C PHE A 30 22.86 -8.68 14.43
N ALA A 31 23.81 -9.61 14.57
CA ALA A 31 25.24 -9.28 14.66
C ALA A 31 25.78 -8.61 13.38
N ASP A 32 25.14 -8.84 12.24
CA ASP A 32 25.45 -8.20 10.96
C ASP A 32 24.78 -6.82 10.77
N GLY A 33 24.02 -6.34 11.76
CA GLY A 33 23.32 -5.06 11.71
C GLY A 33 21.98 -5.09 10.99
N ALA A 34 21.48 -6.26 10.55
CA ALA A 34 20.13 -6.37 10.02
C ALA A 34 19.08 -6.24 11.14
N PRO A 35 18.02 -5.42 10.99
CA PRO A 35 16.98 -5.28 12.01
C PRO A 35 16.10 -6.53 12.07
N ARG A 36 15.82 -7.03 13.27
CA ARG A 36 14.80 -8.07 13.50
C ARG A 36 13.41 -7.49 13.66
N LYS A 37 13.32 -6.21 14.03
CA LYS A 37 12.06 -5.51 14.21
C LYS A 37 12.09 -4.18 13.47
N ILE A 38 11.07 -3.94 12.66
CA ILE A 38 10.82 -2.66 12.01
C ILE A 38 9.41 -2.23 12.41
N GLU A 39 9.33 -1.20 13.25
CA GLU A 39 8.07 -0.52 13.54
C GLU A 39 7.90 0.61 12.55
N PHE A 40 6.71 0.77 12.00
CA PHE A 40 6.44 1.83 11.05
C PHE A 40 5.02 2.38 11.20
N THR A 41 4.87 3.64 10.80
CA THR A 41 3.60 4.35 10.69
C THR A 41 3.50 4.89 9.29
N LEU A 42 2.38 4.60 8.63
CA LEU A 42 2.05 5.11 7.30
C LEU A 42 0.95 6.16 7.42
N LYS A 43 1.13 7.30 6.75
CA LYS A 43 0.04 8.25 6.50
C LYS A 43 -0.44 8.04 5.07
N LEU A 44 -1.69 7.61 4.94
CA LEU A 44 -2.32 7.34 3.65
C LEU A 44 -3.38 8.40 3.36
N LYS A 45 -3.43 8.84 2.10
CA LYS A 45 -4.51 9.68 1.59
C LYS A 45 -5.27 8.92 0.52
N ARG A 46 -6.58 8.82 0.70
CA ARG A 46 -7.50 8.28 -0.30
C ARG A 46 -7.57 9.24 -1.48
N VAL A 47 -7.50 8.73 -2.71
CA VAL A 47 -7.44 9.55 -3.94
C VAL A 47 -8.56 9.28 -4.94
N ASP A 48 -9.44 8.34 -4.63
CA ASP A 48 -10.61 8.06 -5.46
C ASP A 48 -11.62 9.22 -5.38
N ASP A 49 -11.47 10.17 -6.31
CA ASP A 49 -12.45 11.23 -6.60
C ASP A 49 -13.63 10.72 -7.44
N SER A 50 -13.57 9.48 -7.95
CA SER A 50 -14.69 8.79 -8.59
C SER A 50 -14.37 7.29 -8.71
N LEU A 51 -15.33 6.44 -8.33
CA LEU A 51 -15.32 4.98 -8.55
C LEU A 51 -14.85 4.59 -9.97
N SER A 52 -15.07 5.44 -10.98
CA SER A 52 -14.71 5.19 -12.38
C SER A 52 -13.20 4.98 -12.63
N ALA A 53 -12.34 5.67 -11.89
CA ALA A 53 -10.88 5.53 -12.05
C ALA A 53 -10.39 4.17 -11.51
N MET A 54 -11.00 3.68 -10.42
CA MET A 54 -10.65 2.39 -9.81
C MET A 54 -11.01 1.20 -10.70
N PHE A 55 -12.20 1.24 -11.33
CA PHE A 55 -12.61 0.19 -12.27
C PHE A 55 -11.68 0.11 -13.49
N GLY A 56 -11.19 1.25 -13.99
CA GLY A 56 -10.25 1.29 -15.10
C GLY A 56 -8.93 0.58 -14.76
N ASP A 57 -8.27 1.00 -13.69
CA ASP A 57 -6.95 0.50 -13.30
C ASP A 57 -6.99 -0.99 -12.87
N LEU A 58 -8.06 -1.42 -12.18
CA LEU A 58 -8.27 -2.83 -11.83
C LEU A 58 -8.55 -3.69 -13.07
N SER A 59 -9.35 -3.17 -14.02
CA SER A 59 -9.63 -3.91 -15.26
C SER A 59 -8.38 -4.13 -16.11
N GLU A 60 -7.45 -3.18 -16.13
CA GLU A 60 -6.17 -3.33 -16.85
C GLU A 60 -5.23 -4.31 -16.12
N GLN A 61 -5.18 -4.26 -14.79
CA GLN A 61 -4.38 -5.22 -14.01
C GLN A 61 -4.91 -6.66 -14.14
N ILE A 62 -6.23 -6.86 -14.14
CA ILE A 62 -6.84 -8.18 -14.34
C ILE A 62 -6.59 -8.70 -15.76
N LYS A 63 -6.62 -7.83 -16.78
CA LYS A 63 -6.26 -8.22 -18.15
C LYS A 63 -4.79 -8.61 -18.31
N GLY A 64 -3.89 -8.12 -17.46
CA GLY A 64 -2.48 -8.52 -17.47
C GLY A 64 -2.21 -9.89 -16.84
N LEU A 65 -3.20 -10.48 -16.17
CA LEU A 65 -3.11 -11.79 -15.50
C LEU A 65 -3.64 -12.95 -16.36
N PHE A 66 -4.23 -12.67 -17.53
CA PHE A 66 -4.76 -13.66 -18.47
C PHE A 66 -4.26 -13.42 -19.89
#